data_AF-A0A127I5U0-F1
#
_entry.id   AF-A0A127I5U0-F1
#
_cell.length_a   1.000
_cell.length_b   1.000
_cell.length_c   1.000
_cell.angle_alpha   90.00
_cell.angle_beta   90.00
_cell.angle_gamma   90.00
#
_symmetry.space_group_name_H-M   'P 1'
#
loop_
_entity.id
_entity.type
_entity.pdbx_description
1 polymer ?
#
loop_
_entity_poly.entity_id
_entity_poly.type
_entity_poly.pdbx_seq_one_letter_code
_entity_poly.pdbx_strand_id
1 'polypeptide(L)'
;MIEAALIDFFEIQDPHIFELFTMAYLELKGFQIERRPAVGADGGKDMIVLEGGMFGSTTRWMVSCKHRISSHASIGSNDDGLDATKMMENHCQGALFVYSRPITEGLLRHIEAVAGRYRYRYWVLTNFEIQSDLVSDPKFYNLISQCFPQSYSRLIQHVHGGSCACTYEVGGMYLIPYFDHQVGVVKHEKACGSCYTNVQEGLQREGFNFGNGVCIAPDLEN
;
A
#
# COMPACT_ATOMS: atom_id res chain seq x y z
N MET A 1 -25.65 -0.85 2.73
CA MET A 1 -24.63 -1.15 3.77
C MET A 1 -23.30 -0.79 3.15
N ILE A 2 -22.56 0.17 3.71
CA ILE A 2 -21.21 0.46 3.23
C ILE A 2 -20.35 -0.70 3.74
N GLU A 3 -19.77 -1.45 2.82
CA GLU A 3 -18.81 -2.51 3.11
C GLU A 3 -17.74 -1.95 4.07
N ALA A 4 -17.49 -2.64 5.18
CA ALA A 4 -16.48 -2.18 6.14
C ALA A 4 -15.13 -2.08 5.42
N ALA A 5 -14.44 -0.95 5.56
CA ALA A 5 -13.10 -0.78 4.99
C ALA A 5 -12.20 -1.94 5.46
N LEU A 6 -11.57 -2.64 4.52
CA LEU A 6 -10.71 -3.80 4.80
C LEU A 6 -9.46 -3.38 5.58
N ILE A 7 -8.99 -2.15 5.35
CA ILE A 7 -7.86 -1.54 6.06
C ILE A 7 -8.36 -0.30 6.81
N ASP A 8 -8.21 -0.31 8.13
CA ASP A 8 -8.50 0.80 9.01
C ASP A 8 -7.24 1.63 9.26
N PHE A 9 -7.15 2.76 8.58
CA PHE A 9 -6.01 3.68 8.71
C PHE A 9 -5.93 4.35 10.09
N PHE A 10 -6.96 4.28 10.92
CA PHE A 10 -6.87 4.73 12.31
C PHE A 10 -6.01 3.81 13.18
N GLU A 11 -5.63 2.62 12.74
CA GLU A 11 -4.71 1.78 13.53
C GLU A 11 -3.32 2.39 13.68
N ILE A 12 -2.92 3.23 12.72
CA ILE A 12 -1.71 4.03 12.83
C ILE A 12 -2.04 5.26 13.68
N GLN A 13 -1.54 5.30 14.91
CA GLN A 13 -1.80 6.40 15.86
C GLN A 13 -0.71 7.48 15.88
N ASP A 14 0.40 7.25 15.18
CA ASP A 14 1.55 8.16 15.11
C ASP A 14 1.78 8.59 13.64
N PRO A 15 1.79 9.90 13.32
CA PRO A 15 2.04 10.35 11.95
C PRO A 15 3.40 9.90 11.42
N HIS A 16 4.41 9.75 12.30
CA HIS A 16 5.72 9.27 11.88
C HIS A 16 5.69 7.80 11.46
N ILE A 17 4.87 6.98 12.13
CA ILE A 17 4.64 5.60 11.69
C ILE A 17 3.94 5.57 10.32
N PHE A 18 3.06 6.53 10.02
CA PHE A 18 2.47 6.65 8.68
C PHE A 18 3.50 7.02 7.60
N GLU A 19 4.48 7.87 7.91
CA GLU A 19 5.60 8.17 7.00
C GLU A 19 6.47 6.93 6.74
N LEU A 20 6.77 6.15 7.79
CA LEU A 20 7.53 4.89 7.66
C LEU A 20 6.74 3.83 6.88
N PHE A 21 5.44 3.70 7.14
CA PHE A 21 4.53 2.88 6.35
C PHE A 21 4.58 3.29 4.88
N THR A 22 4.50 4.59 4.59
CA THR A 22 4.52 5.11 3.23
C THR A 22 5.84 4.77 2.52
N MET A 23 6.97 4.93 3.20
CA MET A 23 8.27 4.55 2.66
C MET A 23 8.32 3.06 2.28
N ALA A 24 7.93 2.17 3.20
CA ALA A 24 7.91 0.72 2.96
C ALA A 24 6.92 0.33 1.85
N TYR A 25 5.74 0.97 1.82
CA TYR A 25 4.74 0.79 0.78
C TYR A 25 5.28 1.17 -0.61
N LEU A 26 5.98 2.30 -0.73
CA LEU A 26 6.57 2.73 -1.99
C LEU A 26 7.75 1.84 -2.43
N GLU A 27 8.60 1.39 -1.50
CA GLU A 27 9.62 0.38 -1.79
C GLU A 27 9.00 -0.89 -2.38
N LEU A 28 7.93 -1.39 -1.76
CA LEU A 28 7.19 -2.56 -2.26
C LEU A 28 6.50 -2.30 -3.61
N LYS A 29 6.09 -1.06 -3.91
CA LYS A 29 5.62 -0.66 -5.25
C LYS A 29 6.73 -0.56 -6.30
N GLY A 30 8.00 -0.72 -5.91
CA GLY A 30 9.15 -0.70 -6.82
C GLY A 30 9.81 0.67 -6.96
N PHE A 31 9.50 1.61 -6.08
CA PHE A 31 10.25 2.87 -6.00
C PHE A 31 11.57 2.66 -5.27
N GLN A 32 12.61 3.38 -5.68
CA GLN A 32 13.85 3.46 -4.94
C GLN A 32 13.82 4.66 -3.99
N ILE A 33 14.11 4.46 -2.70
CA ILE A 33 14.20 5.55 -1.73
C ILE A 33 15.54 6.26 -1.89
N GLU A 34 15.49 7.50 -2.36
CA GLU A 34 16.69 8.35 -2.46
C GLU A 34 16.94 9.09 -1.15
N ARG A 35 15.87 9.61 -0.53
CA ARG A 35 15.94 10.33 0.74
C ARG A 35 14.84 9.85 1.67
N ARG A 36 15.24 9.28 2.79
CA ARG A 36 14.35 8.79 3.86
C ARG A 36 13.72 9.95 4.65
N PRO A 37 12.57 9.72 5.33
CA PRO A 37 12.06 10.62 6.34
C PRO A 37 13.12 10.84 7.44
N ALA A 38 13.29 12.09 7.90
CA ALA A 38 14.24 12.43 8.95
C ALA A 38 13.51 12.96 10.19
N VAL A 39 13.89 12.50 11.37
CA VAL A 39 13.38 13.00 12.66
C VAL A 39 14.22 14.21 13.08
N GLY A 40 13.62 15.40 13.23
CA GLY A 40 14.33 16.61 13.65
C GLY A 40 13.44 17.84 13.82
N ALA A 41 13.95 18.85 14.54
CA ALA A 41 13.26 20.10 14.87
C ALA A 41 12.90 20.99 13.65
N ASP A 42 13.44 20.67 12.47
CA ASP A 42 13.17 21.37 11.22
C ASP A 42 12.06 20.67 10.43
N GLY A 43 10.82 21.08 10.70
CA GLY A 43 9.79 21.35 9.67
C GLY A 43 9.31 20.24 8.74
N GLY A 44 9.70 18.97 8.93
CA GLY A 44 9.30 17.85 8.05
C GLY A 44 10.02 17.93 6.70
N LYS A 45 11.13 17.21 6.56
CA LYS A 45 11.77 17.04 5.25
C LYS A 45 10.96 16.04 4.42
N ASP A 46 10.49 16.49 3.27
CA ASP A 46 9.78 15.66 2.31
C ASP A 46 10.69 14.53 1.80
N MET A 47 10.20 13.29 1.89
CA MET A 47 10.87 12.09 1.38
C MET A 47 11.06 12.21 -0.14
N ILE A 48 12.15 11.69 -0.68
CA ILE A 48 12.33 11.63 -2.15
C ILE A 48 12.45 10.18 -2.58
N VAL A 49 11.68 9.84 -3.61
CA VAL A 49 11.70 8.52 -4.24
C VAL A 49 11.96 8.64 -5.73
N LEU A 50 12.54 7.59 -6.31
CA LEU A 50 12.79 7.46 -7.73
C LEU A 50 11.87 6.38 -8.30
N GLU A 51 11.18 6.73 -9.38
CA GLU A 51 10.37 5.80 -10.15
C GLU A 51 11.10 5.48 -11.46
N GLY A 52 11.36 4.18 -11.67
CA GLY A 52 12.04 3.65 -12.85
C GLY A 52 13.58 3.68 -12.79
N GLY A 53 14.21 2.70 -13.42
CA GLY A 53 15.64 2.71 -13.75
C GLY A 53 16.36 1.34 -13.79
N MET A 54 16.61 0.84 -15.01
CA MET A 54 17.89 0.20 -15.39
C MET A 54 18.28 0.49 -16.86
N PHE A 55 17.32 0.80 -17.76
CA PHE A 55 17.53 1.23 -19.16
C PHE A 55 16.55 2.33 -19.64
N GLY A 56 15.91 3.10 -18.74
CA GLY A 56 14.89 4.10 -19.08
C GLY A 56 15.03 5.40 -18.27
N SER A 57 14.13 6.38 -18.49
CA SER A 57 14.15 7.65 -17.77
C SER A 57 13.67 7.49 -16.32
N THR A 58 14.49 7.89 -15.36
CA THR A 58 14.13 7.95 -13.94
C THR A 58 13.35 9.23 -13.64
N THR A 59 12.21 9.09 -12.96
CA THR A 59 11.44 10.23 -12.44
C THR A 59 11.69 10.37 -10.95
N ARG A 60 12.09 11.56 -10.51
CA ARG A 60 12.33 11.92 -9.11
C ARG A 60 11.09 12.60 -8.53
N TRP A 61 10.55 12.00 -7.49
CA TRP A 61 9.31 12.39 -6.86
C TRP A 61 9.55 12.94 -5.45
N MET A 62 9.06 14.14 -5.18
CA MET A 62 8.92 14.63 -3.81
C MET A 62 7.68 14.02 -3.19
N VAL A 63 7.83 13.29 -2.09
CA VAL A 63 6.71 12.63 -1.40
C VAL A 63 6.23 13.49 -0.26
N SER A 64 4.94 13.85 -0.29
CA SER A 64 4.24 14.42 0.86
C SER A 64 3.33 13.37 1.49
N CYS A 65 3.41 13.25 2.81
CA CYS A 65 2.60 12.30 3.58
C CYS A 65 1.72 13.08 4.55
N LYS A 66 0.41 12.83 4.55
CA LYS A 66 -0.51 13.40 5.56
C LYS A 66 -1.41 12.34 6.14
N HIS A 67 -1.41 12.29 7.47
CA HIS A 67 -2.21 11.34 8.25
C HIS A 67 -3.25 12.06 9.10
N ARG A 68 -4.50 11.57 9.09
CA ARG A 68 -5.57 11.98 10.02
C ARG A 68 -5.81 10.87 11.04
N ILE A 69 -5.32 11.07 12.27
CA ILE A 69 -5.39 10.07 13.35
C ILE A 69 -6.76 10.02 14.03
N SER A 70 -7.49 11.14 14.06
CA SER A 70 -8.67 11.29 14.94
C SER A 70 -9.91 11.81 14.23
N SER A 71 -9.89 11.94 12.90
CA SER A 71 -11.03 12.43 12.15
C SER A 71 -11.21 11.72 10.83
N HIS A 72 -12.47 11.56 10.44
CA HIS A 72 -12.84 11.12 9.10
C HIS A 72 -12.74 12.25 8.06
N ALA A 73 -12.28 13.44 8.47
CA ALA A 73 -12.19 14.61 7.61
C ALA A 73 -11.20 14.39 6.46
N SER A 74 -11.51 15.00 5.32
CA SER A 74 -10.63 15.02 4.15
C SER A 74 -9.38 15.88 4.41
N ILE A 75 -8.34 15.69 3.60
CA ILE A 75 -7.17 16.56 3.55
C ILE A 75 -7.49 17.79 2.69
N GLY A 76 -7.33 18.97 3.24
CA GLY A 76 -7.61 20.26 2.60
C GLY A 76 -6.36 21.05 2.22
N SER A 77 -6.54 22.15 1.48
CA SER A 77 -5.46 23.04 1.04
C SER A 77 -4.69 23.71 2.18
N ASN A 78 -5.26 23.74 3.39
CA ASN A 78 -4.58 24.25 4.59
C ASN A 78 -3.71 23.18 5.27
N ASP A 79 -3.93 21.90 4.94
CA ASP A 79 -3.17 20.79 5.52
C ASP A 79 -1.93 20.46 4.67
N ASP A 80 -2.03 20.65 3.35
CA ASP A 80 -0.98 20.33 2.39
C ASP A 80 -1.15 21.02 1.04
N GLY A 81 -0.14 20.91 0.18
CA GLY A 81 -0.18 21.41 -1.19
C GLY A 81 1.10 21.14 -1.97
N LEU A 82 1.09 21.46 -3.27
CA LEU A 82 2.28 21.37 -4.10
C LEU A 82 3.14 22.63 -3.90
N ASP A 83 4.32 22.46 -3.31
CA ASP A 83 5.28 23.56 -3.15
C ASP A 83 6.29 23.57 -4.30
N ALA A 84 6.08 24.49 -5.25
CA ALA A 84 6.96 24.62 -6.42
C ALA A 84 8.40 25.02 -6.06
N THR A 85 8.61 25.77 -4.98
CA THR A 85 9.94 26.20 -4.54
C THR A 85 10.73 25.00 -4.03
N LYS A 86 10.13 24.22 -3.13
CA LYS A 86 10.74 22.97 -2.65
C LYS A 86 11.01 21.99 -3.79
N MET A 87 10.09 21.87 -4.76
CA MET A 87 10.28 21.03 -5.94
C MET A 87 11.52 21.44 -6.76
N MET A 88 11.73 22.74 -6.98
CA MET A 88 12.90 23.26 -7.69
C MET A 88 14.19 23.03 -6.91
N GLU A 89 14.21 23.37 -5.61
CA GLU A 89 15.37 23.21 -4.73
C GLU A 89 15.81 21.75 -4.64
N ASN A 90 14.85 20.84 -4.68
CA ASN A 90 15.09 19.41 -4.63
C ASN A 90 15.15 18.77 -6.01
N HIS A 91 15.14 19.52 -7.13
CA HIS A 91 15.19 18.99 -8.49
C HIS A 91 14.23 17.81 -8.77
N CYS A 92 13.02 17.87 -8.21
CA CYS A 92 11.99 16.85 -8.43
C CYS A 92 11.20 17.16 -9.71
N GLN A 93 10.84 16.13 -10.48
CA GLN A 93 10.00 16.29 -11.68
C GLN A 93 8.51 16.11 -11.39
N GLY A 94 8.17 15.53 -10.23
CA GLY A 94 6.79 15.44 -9.77
C GLY A 94 6.67 15.34 -8.26
N ALA A 95 5.43 15.47 -7.79
CA ALA A 95 5.08 15.24 -6.40
C ALA A 95 4.15 14.03 -6.27
N LEU A 96 4.45 13.18 -5.29
CA LEU A 96 3.64 12.03 -4.92
C LEU A 96 3.00 12.31 -3.56
N PHE A 97 1.69 12.42 -3.54
CA PHE A 97 0.93 12.68 -2.34
C PHE A 97 0.37 11.37 -1.80
N VAL A 98 0.67 11.04 -0.55
CA VAL A 98 0.19 9.84 0.11
C VAL A 98 -0.60 10.22 1.35
N TYR A 99 -1.91 9.93 1.30
CA TYR A 99 -2.85 10.39 2.30
C TYR A 99 -3.65 9.24 2.89
N SER A 100 -3.83 9.24 4.21
CA SER A 100 -4.67 8.26 4.88
C SER A 100 -6.17 8.55 4.79
N ARG A 101 -6.56 9.62 4.08
CA ARG A 101 -7.94 10.07 3.85
C ARG A 101 -8.11 10.66 2.44
N PRO A 102 -9.34 10.78 1.94
CA PRO A 102 -9.61 11.48 0.69
C PRO A 102 -9.22 12.96 0.77
N ILE A 103 -8.98 13.59 -0.38
CA ILE A 103 -8.71 15.02 -0.47
C ILE A 103 -9.97 15.83 -0.72
N THR A 104 -9.93 17.12 -0.40
CA THR A 104 -10.97 18.07 -0.82
C THR A 104 -10.74 18.55 -2.26
N GLU A 105 -11.82 18.98 -2.91
CA GLU A 105 -11.76 19.65 -4.23
C GLU A 105 -10.88 20.91 -4.23
N GLY A 106 -10.79 21.60 -3.09
CA GLY A 106 -9.91 22.75 -2.95
C GLY A 106 -8.43 22.37 -3.04
N LEU A 107 -8.04 21.26 -2.41
CA LEU A 107 -6.67 20.76 -2.46
C LEU A 107 -6.32 20.28 -3.87
N LEU A 108 -7.21 19.51 -4.50
CA LEU A 108 -7.00 19.04 -5.87
C LEU A 108 -6.77 20.20 -6.85
N ARG A 109 -7.64 21.21 -6.84
CA ARG A 109 -7.49 22.40 -7.70
C ARG A 109 -6.20 23.15 -7.45
N HIS A 110 -5.74 23.22 -6.20
CA HIS A 110 -4.46 23.83 -5.87
C HIS A 110 -3.29 23.06 -6.47
N ILE A 111 -3.27 21.73 -6.30
CA ILE A 111 -2.25 20.84 -6.88
C ILE A 111 -2.22 20.99 -8.40
N GLU A 112 -3.37 20.89 -9.06
CA GLU A 112 -3.51 21.01 -10.51
C GLU A 112 -3.03 22.38 -11.04
N ALA A 113 -3.41 23.46 -10.35
CA ALA A 113 -3.01 24.81 -10.75
C ALA A 113 -1.49 25.00 -10.67
N VAL A 114 -0.84 24.55 -9.60
CA VAL A 114 0.61 24.66 -9.44
C VAL A 114 1.33 23.70 -10.40
N ALA A 115 0.86 22.46 -10.51
CA ALA A 115 1.43 21.46 -11.42
C ALA A 115 1.38 21.92 -12.88
N GLY A 116 0.23 22.44 -13.32
CA GLY A 116 0.07 22.99 -14.66
C GLY A 116 0.95 24.21 -14.93
N ARG A 117 1.07 25.12 -13.96
CA ARG A 117 1.90 26.34 -14.08
C ARG A 117 3.39 26.03 -14.24
N TYR A 118 3.89 25.05 -13.50
CA TYR A 118 5.32 24.70 -13.48
C TYR A 118 5.65 23.43 -14.29
N ARG A 119 4.66 22.82 -14.94
CA ARG A 119 4.76 21.57 -15.69
C ARG A 119 5.30 20.40 -14.86
N TYR A 120 4.95 20.36 -13.57
CA TYR A 120 5.25 19.23 -12.71
C TYR A 120 4.26 18.10 -12.93
N ARG A 121 4.73 16.86 -12.77
CA ARG A 121 3.85 15.71 -12.62
C ARG A 121 3.29 15.69 -11.20
N TYR A 122 2.12 15.11 -11.02
CA TYR A 122 1.62 14.80 -9.70
C TYR A 122 0.91 13.45 -9.70
N TRP A 123 0.94 12.78 -8.55
CA TRP A 123 0.17 11.57 -8.31
C TRP A 123 -0.37 11.64 -6.88
N VAL A 124 -1.68 11.45 -6.72
CA VAL A 124 -2.34 11.36 -5.42
C VAL A 124 -2.74 9.91 -5.15
N LEU A 125 -2.32 9.40 -4.00
CA LEU A 125 -2.74 8.12 -3.42
C LEU A 125 -3.47 8.42 -2.11
N THR A 126 -4.75 8.12 -2.06
CA THR A 126 -5.55 8.23 -0.84
C THR A 126 -5.68 6.85 -0.20
N ASN A 127 -6.38 6.78 0.94
CA ASN A 127 -6.70 5.51 1.59
C ASN A 127 -7.41 4.52 0.67
N PHE A 128 -8.13 5.00 -0.35
CA PHE A 128 -8.81 4.14 -1.30
C PHE A 128 -7.81 3.39 -2.20
N GLU A 129 -6.92 4.12 -2.89
CA GLU A 129 -5.90 3.51 -3.76
C GLU A 129 -4.94 2.65 -2.94
N ILE A 130 -4.51 3.14 -1.76
CA ILE A 130 -3.60 2.41 -0.89
C ILE A 130 -4.25 1.12 -0.40
N GLN A 131 -5.51 1.15 0.08
CA GLN A 131 -6.20 -0.06 0.51
C GLN A 131 -6.29 -1.08 -0.63
N SER A 132 -6.68 -0.63 -1.83
CA SER A 132 -6.78 -1.49 -3.01
C SER A 132 -5.46 -2.20 -3.30
N ASP A 133 -4.34 -1.47 -3.26
CA ASP A 133 -3.02 -2.05 -3.49
C ASP A 133 -2.63 -3.03 -2.38
N LEU A 134 -2.83 -2.66 -1.11
CA LEU A 134 -2.50 -3.51 0.05
C LEU A 134 -3.20 -4.87 -0.02
N VAL A 135 -4.51 -4.89 -0.33
CA VAL A 135 -5.29 -6.14 -0.28
C VAL A 135 -5.15 -6.98 -1.55
N SER A 136 -4.74 -6.39 -2.67
CA SER A 136 -4.67 -7.06 -3.97
C SER A 136 -3.31 -7.71 -4.27
N ASP A 137 -2.22 -7.24 -3.66
CA ASP A 137 -0.88 -7.81 -3.87
C ASP A 137 -0.29 -8.36 -2.55
N PRO A 138 -0.01 -9.68 -2.50
CA PRO A 138 0.45 -10.35 -1.29
C PRO A 138 1.79 -9.82 -0.74
N LYS A 139 2.61 -9.14 -1.56
CA LYS A 139 3.86 -8.52 -1.06
C LYS A 139 3.61 -7.50 0.06
N PHE A 140 2.39 -6.96 0.15
CA PHE A 140 2.02 -6.00 1.18
C PHE A 140 1.55 -6.63 2.49
N TYR A 141 1.28 -7.93 2.56
CA TYR A 141 0.65 -8.52 3.76
C TYR A 141 1.51 -8.43 5.00
N ASN A 142 2.84 -8.55 4.85
CA ASN A 142 3.76 -8.31 5.95
C ASN A 142 3.64 -6.86 6.46
N LEU A 143 3.56 -5.89 5.54
CA LEU A 143 3.34 -4.48 5.90
C LEU A 143 1.97 -4.27 6.57
N ILE A 144 0.92 -4.96 6.12
CA ILE A 144 -0.41 -4.91 6.74
C ILE A 144 -0.35 -5.45 8.17
N SER A 145 0.31 -6.58 8.39
CA SER A 145 0.44 -7.19 9.73
C SER A 145 1.17 -6.29 10.72
N GLN A 146 2.15 -5.51 10.25
CA GLN A 146 2.96 -4.61 11.07
C GLN A 146 2.23 -3.29 11.38
N CYS A 147 1.56 -2.70 10.38
CA CYS A 147 0.98 -1.36 10.49
C CYS A 147 -0.51 -1.34 10.82
N PHE A 148 -1.25 -2.41 10.51
CA PHE A 148 -2.70 -2.54 10.70
C PHE A 148 -3.06 -3.91 11.30
N PRO A 149 -2.60 -4.24 12.52
CA PRO A 149 -2.76 -5.57 13.10
C PRO A 149 -4.23 -6.02 13.29
N GLN A 150 -5.16 -5.11 13.57
CA GLN A 150 -6.59 -5.43 13.68
C GLN A 150 -7.22 -5.65 12.30
N SER A 151 -6.85 -4.85 11.31
CA SER A 151 -7.26 -5.06 9.92
C SER A 151 -6.70 -6.36 9.38
N TYR A 152 -5.43 -6.66 9.65
CA TYR A 152 -4.81 -7.93 9.34
C TYR A 152 -5.59 -9.06 10.00
N SER A 153 -5.89 -8.97 11.30
CA SER A 153 -6.69 -9.97 12.03
C SER A 153 -8.06 -10.20 11.39
N ARG A 154 -8.78 -9.14 10.97
CA ARG A 154 -10.04 -9.27 10.25
C ARG A 154 -9.84 -9.92 8.88
N LEU A 155 -8.83 -9.49 8.12
CA LEU A 155 -8.49 -10.03 6.80
C LEU A 155 -8.18 -11.52 6.89
N ILE A 156 -7.35 -11.93 7.85
CA ILE A 156 -7.03 -13.32 8.09
C ILE A 156 -8.19 -14.10 8.73
N GLN A 157 -9.11 -13.49 9.50
CA GLN A 157 -10.29 -14.19 10.03
C GLN A 157 -11.29 -14.57 8.93
N HIS A 158 -11.46 -13.70 7.93
CA HIS A 158 -12.20 -14.06 6.71
C HIS A 158 -11.51 -15.21 5.95
N VAL A 159 -10.24 -15.46 6.25
CA VAL A 159 -9.41 -16.51 5.64
C VAL A 159 -9.31 -17.78 6.50
N HIS A 160 -9.19 -17.68 7.83
CA HIS A 160 -8.83 -18.76 8.77
C HIS A 160 -9.94 -19.82 8.96
N GLY A 161 -11.15 -19.60 8.45
CA GLY A 161 -12.27 -20.54 8.57
C GLY A 161 -12.16 -21.84 7.75
N GLY A 162 -10.96 -22.27 7.34
CA GLY A 162 -10.83 -23.53 6.62
C GLY A 162 -9.39 -24.01 6.56
N SER A 163 -9.26 -25.31 6.77
CA SER A 163 -8.06 -26.11 6.56
C SER A 163 -7.62 -26.06 5.09
N CYS A 164 -6.39 -26.48 4.81
CA CYS A 164 -6.08 -26.91 3.46
C CYS A 164 -7.05 -28.05 3.08
N ALA A 165 -7.42 -28.18 1.81
CA ALA A 165 -8.28 -29.26 1.35
C ALA A 165 -7.62 -30.66 1.51
N CYS A 166 -6.31 -30.72 1.79
CA CYS A 166 -5.60 -31.97 2.00
C CYS A 166 -5.81 -32.53 3.41
N THR A 167 -5.69 -33.85 3.55
CA THR A 167 -5.80 -34.56 4.85
C THR A 167 -4.50 -34.57 5.66
N TYR A 168 -3.41 -34.04 5.11
CA TYR A 168 -2.06 -34.13 5.68
C TYR A 168 -1.46 -32.72 5.71
N GLU A 169 -2.06 -31.82 6.48
CA GLU A 169 -1.53 -30.46 6.66
C GLU A 169 -0.10 -30.55 7.21
N VAL A 170 0.89 -30.25 6.35
CA VAL A 170 2.32 -30.28 6.67
C VAL A 170 2.93 -28.97 6.19
N GLY A 171 3.77 -28.35 7.02
CA GLY A 171 4.33 -27.04 6.76
C GLY A 171 3.44 -25.90 7.25
N GLY A 172 3.92 -24.67 7.08
CA GLY A 172 3.11 -23.49 7.31
C GLY A 172 1.87 -23.44 6.41
N MET A 173 0.83 -22.73 6.86
CA MET A 173 -0.36 -22.44 6.06
C MET A 173 -0.15 -21.18 5.25
N TYR A 174 -0.49 -21.24 3.98
CA TYR A 174 -0.36 -20.16 3.02
C TYR A 174 -1.72 -19.72 2.50
N LEU A 175 -1.85 -18.42 2.28
CA LEU A 175 -2.98 -17.79 1.63
C LEU A 175 -2.56 -17.24 0.26
N ILE A 176 -3.10 -17.79 -0.82
CA ILE A 176 -2.76 -17.44 -2.20
C ILE A 176 -3.87 -16.55 -2.77
N PRO A 177 -3.66 -15.23 -2.90
CA PRO A 177 -4.67 -14.35 -3.50
C PRO A 177 -4.74 -14.57 -5.01
N TYR A 178 -5.96 -14.55 -5.56
CA TYR A 178 -6.21 -14.59 -7.00
C TYR A 178 -7.37 -13.68 -7.39
N PHE A 179 -7.29 -13.09 -8.59
CA PHE A 179 -8.34 -12.26 -9.12
C PHE A 179 -9.36 -13.11 -9.88
N ASP A 180 -10.59 -13.16 -9.37
CA ASP A 180 -11.68 -13.85 -10.03
C ASP A 180 -12.38 -12.90 -11.02
N HIS A 181 -12.09 -13.09 -12.30
CA HIS A 181 -12.63 -12.29 -13.40
C HIS A 181 -14.17 -12.35 -13.53
N GLN A 182 -14.82 -13.39 -12.99
CA GLN A 182 -16.27 -13.54 -13.10
C GLN A 182 -17.01 -12.60 -12.14
N VAL A 183 -16.43 -12.37 -10.96
CA VAL A 183 -17.02 -11.54 -9.90
C VAL A 183 -16.31 -10.21 -9.71
N GLY A 184 -15.14 -10.00 -10.34
CA GLY A 184 -14.39 -8.75 -10.30
C GLY A 184 -13.78 -8.45 -8.93
N VAL A 185 -13.56 -9.47 -8.10
CA VAL A 185 -13.01 -9.32 -6.74
C VAL A 185 -11.80 -10.23 -6.56
N VAL A 186 -10.92 -9.85 -5.62
CA VAL A 186 -9.83 -10.71 -5.17
C VAL A 186 -10.40 -11.76 -4.22
N LYS A 187 -10.15 -13.03 -4.53
CA LYS A 187 -10.41 -14.19 -3.68
C LYS A 187 -9.08 -14.75 -3.20
N HIS A 188 -9.16 -15.74 -2.31
CA HIS A 188 -7.97 -16.40 -1.78
C HIS A 188 -8.16 -17.90 -1.72
N GLU A 189 -7.16 -18.64 -2.18
CA GLU A 189 -7.02 -20.07 -1.93
C GLU A 189 -6.13 -20.33 -0.73
N LYS A 190 -6.37 -21.47 -0.06
CA LYS A 190 -5.56 -21.91 1.07
C LYS A 190 -4.79 -23.17 0.73
N ALA A 191 -3.52 -23.17 1.10
CA ALA A 191 -2.65 -24.32 0.91
C ALA A 191 -1.71 -24.47 2.10
N CYS A 192 -1.56 -25.69 2.62
CA CYS A 192 -0.40 -25.99 3.45
C CYS A 192 0.88 -25.96 2.59
N GLY A 193 2.04 -25.97 3.23
CA GLY A 193 3.34 -25.95 2.54
C GLY A 193 3.49 -27.05 1.49
N SER A 194 2.92 -28.23 1.72
CA SER A 194 2.97 -29.35 0.76
C SER A 194 2.00 -29.20 -0.43
N CYS A 195 0.91 -28.43 -0.28
CA CYS A 195 -0.10 -28.24 -1.33
C CYS A 195 0.05 -26.91 -2.07
N TYR A 196 0.96 -26.03 -1.62
CA TYR A 196 1.15 -24.69 -2.16
C TYR A 196 1.31 -24.68 -3.68
N THR A 197 2.26 -25.46 -4.20
CA THR A 197 2.54 -25.54 -5.64
C THR A 197 1.34 -26.09 -6.42
N ASN A 198 0.67 -27.13 -5.90
CA ASN A 198 -0.50 -27.73 -6.57
C ASN A 198 -1.66 -26.74 -6.70
N VAL A 199 -1.88 -25.91 -5.68
CA VAL A 199 -2.92 -24.87 -5.71
C VAL A 199 -2.58 -23.78 -6.72
N GLN A 200 -1.32 -23.33 -6.78
CA GLN A 200 -0.88 -22.38 -7.80
C GLN A 200 -1.03 -22.93 -9.23
N GLU A 201 -0.67 -24.19 -9.45
CA GLU A 201 -0.87 -24.87 -10.74
C GLU A 201 -2.35 -25.02 -11.08
N GLY A 202 -3.22 -25.23 -10.09
CA GLY A 202 -4.68 -25.21 -10.25
C GLY A 202 -5.18 -23.85 -10.75
N LEU A 203 -4.85 -22.78 -10.03
CA LEU A 203 -5.22 -21.41 -10.39
C LEU A 203 -4.70 -21.03 -11.78
N GLN A 204 -3.47 -21.44 -12.12
CA GLN A 204 -2.91 -21.22 -13.45
C GLN A 204 -3.68 -21.95 -14.55
N ARG A 205 -4.05 -23.22 -14.32
CA ARG A 205 -4.85 -24.02 -15.28
C ARG A 205 -6.24 -23.42 -15.49
N GLU A 206 -6.82 -22.83 -14.46
CA GLU A 206 -8.13 -22.16 -14.51
C GLU A 206 -8.04 -20.75 -15.11
N GLY A 207 -6.83 -20.26 -15.41
CA GLY A 207 -6.61 -18.98 -16.07
C GLY A 207 -6.74 -17.77 -15.14
N PHE A 208 -6.66 -17.98 -13.82
CA PHE A 208 -6.67 -16.88 -12.86
C PHE A 208 -5.31 -16.18 -12.79
N ASN A 209 -5.33 -14.86 -12.59
CA ASN A 209 -4.16 -14.11 -12.17
C ASN A 209 -4.02 -14.23 -10.66
N PHE A 210 -2.92 -14.80 -10.16
CA PHE A 210 -2.68 -15.00 -8.73
C PHE A 210 -1.33 -14.46 -8.27
N GLY A 211 -1.26 -14.07 -7.01
CA GLY A 211 -0.04 -13.61 -6.36
C GLY A 211 0.68 -14.73 -5.60
N ASN A 212 1.87 -14.43 -5.06
CA ASN A 212 2.57 -15.34 -4.15
C ASN A 212 1.73 -15.59 -2.89
N GLY A 213 1.64 -16.81 -2.39
CA GLY A 213 0.91 -17.02 -1.14
C GLY A 213 1.70 -16.57 0.08
N VAL A 214 0.96 -16.06 1.05
CA VAL A 214 1.47 -15.49 2.29
C VAL A 214 1.35 -16.52 3.39
N CYS A 215 2.44 -16.82 4.09
CA CYS A 215 2.40 -17.71 5.26
C CYS A 215 1.59 -17.04 6.38
N ILE A 216 0.40 -17.55 6.66
CA ILE A 216 -0.54 -17.06 7.69
C ILE A 216 -0.42 -17.84 9.01
N ALA A 217 0.18 -19.03 8.99
CA ALA A 217 0.56 -19.76 10.19
C ALA A 217 1.85 -20.54 9.89
N PRO A 218 3.02 -20.11 10.38
CA PRO A 218 4.25 -20.87 10.18
C PRO A 218 4.16 -22.23 10.88
N ASP A 219 4.93 -23.20 10.38
CA ASP A 219 5.07 -24.50 11.05
C ASP A 219 5.64 -24.24 12.45
N LEU A 220 4.99 -24.75 13.50
CA LEU A 220 5.55 -24.69 14.84
C LEU A 220 6.70 -25.69 14.85
N GLU A 221 7.94 -25.19 14.81
CA GLU A 221 9.11 -26.02 15.08
C GLU A 221 8.90 -26.72 16.44
N ASN A 222 8.88 -28.07 16.43
CA ASN A 222 8.99 -28.89 17.64
C ASN A 222 10.43 -28.87 18.16
#